data_AF-A0A932IU43-F1
#
_entry.id   AF-A0A932IU43-F1
#
_cell.length_a   1.000
_cell.length_b   1.000
_cell.length_c   1.000
_cell.angle_alpha   90.00
_cell.angle_beta   90.00
_cell.angle_gamma   90.00
#
_symmetry.space_group_name_H-M   'P 1'
#
loop_
_entity.id
_entity.type
_entity.pdbx_description
1 polymer ?
#
loop_
_entity_poly.entity_id
_entity_poly.type
_entity_poly.pdbx_seq_one_letter_code
_entity_poly.pdbx_strand_id
1 'polypeptide(L)'
;MTDTAVSLPPPAERGRLDIRDEVVQRIARRAAAGQSDTHRVTGVGRLLDTDLPRARVSIQAGHVRVAVTVAAQWPTPVVTLAQRVRDAVTQQIQDYTGLTVSGVEVEVRCTTRADRPTRRVR
;
A
#
# COMPACT_ATOMS: atom_id res chain seq x y z
N MET A 1 -33.87 25.52 27.14
CA MET A 1 -32.46 25.09 27.07
C MET A 1 -32.03 25.26 25.62
N THR A 2 -31.66 26.48 25.25
CA THR A 2 -31.36 26.87 23.86
C THR A 2 -29.91 26.53 23.54
N ASP A 3 -29.74 25.52 22.69
CA ASP A 3 -28.47 25.16 22.08
C ASP A 3 -28.00 26.32 21.19
N THR A 4 -26.99 27.06 21.64
CA THR A 4 -26.40 28.14 20.86
C THR A 4 -25.41 27.50 19.91
N ALA A 5 -25.86 27.21 18.69
CA ALA A 5 -24.98 26.71 17.63
C ALA A 5 -23.87 27.74 17.37
N VAL A 6 -22.67 27.45 17.86
CA VAL A 6 -21.48 28.28 17.62
C VAL A 6 -21.17 28.22 16.12
N SER A 7 -21.31 29.34 15.44
CA SER A 7 -20.94 29.45 14.02
C SER A 7 -19.44 29.33 13.88
N LEU A 8 -18.97 28.24 13.26
CA LEU A 8 -17.55 28.03 12.98
C LEU A 8 -17.13 28.92 11.80
N PRO A 9 -15.91 29.50 11.83
CA PRO A 9 -15.38 30.27 10.72
C PRO A 9 -15.32 29.44 9.42
N PRO A 10 -15.25 30.06 8.24
CA PRO A 10 -15.12 29.37 6.96
C PRO A 10 -13.97 28.34 6.96
N PRO A 11 -14.07 27.21 6.23
CA PRO A 11 -13.05 26.14 6.29
C PRO A 11 -11.62 26.60 6.04
N ALA A 12 -11.42 27.57 5.14
CA ALA A 12 -10.11 28.16 4.84
C ALA A 12 -9.47 28.91 6.01
N GLU A 13 -10.27 29.36 6.98
CA GLU A 13 -9.83 30.11 8.16
C GLU A 13 -9.63 29.20 9.39
N ARG A 14 -9.95 27.89 9.27
CA ARG A 14 -9.80 26.90 10.37
C ARG A 14 -8.37 26.39 10.54
N GLY A 15 -7.43 26.86 9.72
CA GLY A 15 -6.04 26.42 9.71
C GLY A 15 -5.69 25.57 8.49
N ARG A 16 -4.47 25.02 8.47
CA ARG A 16 -3.93 24.24 7.35
C ARG A 16 -3.50 22.85 7.81
N LEU A 17 -3.90 21.82 7.07
CA LEU A 17 -3.39 20.46 7.20
C LEU A 17 -2.25 20.25 6.21
N ASP A 18 -1.10 19.81 6.71
CA ASP A 18 0.06 19.46 5.89
C ASP A 18 0.38 17.97 6.07
N ILE A 19 0.18 17.20 5.00
CA ILE A 19 0.41 15.75 4.98
C ILE A 19 1.72 15.51 4.23
N ARG A 20 2.73 15.04 4.95
CA ARG A 20 4.01 14.67 4.35
C ARG A 20 3.87 13.44 3.46
N ASP A 21 4.64 13.40 2.37
CA ASP A 21 4.72 12.27 1.44
C ASP A 21 4.97 10.93 2.15
N GLU A 22 5.79 10.93 3.21
CA GLU A 22 6.09 9.77 4.04
C GLU A 22 4.85 9.15 4.72
N VAL A 23 3.86 9.98 5.06
CA VAL A 23 2.61 9.52 5.67
C VAL A 23 1.79 8.77 4.61
N VAL A 24 1.67 9.34 3.42
CA VAL A 24 0.97 8.70 2.29
C VAL A 24 1.67 7.39 1.90
N GLN A 25 3.00 7.39 1.89
CA GLN A 25 3.80 6.18 1.66
C GLN A 25 3.51 5.10 2.71
N ARG A 26 3.39 5.48 3.98
CA ARG A 26 3.07 4.56 5.08
C ARG A 26 1.65 4.00 4.95
N ILE A 27 0.67 4.83 4.56
CA ILE A 27 -0.70 4.40 4.26
C ILE A 27 -0.70 3.40 3.11
N ALA A 28 -0.06 3.73 1.98
CA ALA A 28 0.01 2.84 0.82
C ALA A 28 0.64 1.48 1.17
N ARG A 29 1.74 1.48 1.94
CA ARG A 29 2.38 0.25 2.40
C ARG A 29 1.46 -0.59 3.29
N ARG A 30 0.74 0.04 4.22
CA ARG A 30 -0.22 -0.61 5.12
C ARG A 30 -1.38 -1.23 4.33
N ALA A 31 -1.91 -0.49 3.35
CA ALA A 31 -2.99 -0.94 2.47
C ALA A 31 -2.57 -2.20 1.69
N ALA A 32 -1.40 -2.13 1.05
CA ALA A 32 -0.85 -3.23 0.27
C ALA A 32 -0.58 -4.48 1.11
N ALA A 33 -0.05 -4.30 2.33
CA ALA A 33 0.19 -5.40 3.27
C ALA A 33 -1.08 -6.16 3.67
N GLY A 34 -2.25 -5.53 3.60
CA GLY A 34 -3.52 -6.19 3.87
C GLY A 34 -4.04 -7.06 2.71
N GLN A 35 -3.48 -6.90 1.51
CA GLN A 35 -3.93 -7.59 0.30
C GLN A 35 -2.94 -8.66 -0.21
N SER A 36 -1.67 -8.52 0.14
CA SER A 36 -0.59 -9.44 -0.26
C SER A 36 -0.04 -10.23 0.92
N ASP A 37 0.53 -11.39 0.66
CA ASP A 37 1.30 -12.09 1.68
C ASP A 37 2.53 -11.25 2.07
N THR A 38 2.63 -10.89 3.34
CA THR A 38 3.85 -10.36 3.94
C THR A 38 4.85 -11.49 4.10
N HIS A 39 5.50 -11.89 3.00
CA HIS A 39 6.61 -12.82 3.04
C HIS A 39 7.93 -12.07 2.84
N ARG A 40 8.89 -12.32 3.74
CA ARG A 40 10.31 -12.24 3.36
C ARG A 40 10.50 -13.20 2.21
N VAL A 41 10.83 -12.69 1.03
CA VAL A 41 11.17 -13.52 -0.12
C VAL A 41 12.48 -14.24 0.21
N THR A 42 12.38 -15.42 0.82
CA THR A 42 13.53 -16.27 1.16
C THR A 42 13.73 -17.30 0.06
N GLY A 43 14.51 -16.93 -0.95
CA GLY A 43 14.94 -17.80 -2.05
C GLY A 43 16.40 -17.54 -2.40
N VAL A 44 17.04 -18.46 -3.14
CA VAL A 44 18.48 -18.51 -3.51
C VAL A 44 19.10 -17.22 -4.10
N GLY A 45 18.32 -16.17 -4.32
CA GLY A 45 18.80 -14.80 -4.43
C GLY A 45 18.92 -14.12 -3.05
N ARG A 46 19.87 -14.56 -2.22
CA ARG A 46 20.21 -14.00 -0.88
C ARG A 46 20.59 -12.50 -0.89
N LEU A 47 20.54 -11.83 -2.05
CA LEU A 47 20.92 -10.43 -2.25
C LEU A 47 19.76 -9.43 -2.19
N LEU A 48 18.50 -9.87 -2.10
CA LEU A 48 17.36 -8.97 -1.91
C LEU A 48 16.51 -9.39 -0.71
N ASP A 49 17.07 -9.28 0.51
CA ASP A 49 16.27 -9.14 1.74
C ASP A 49 15.56 -7.78 1.67
N THR A 50 14.48 -7.76 0.90
CA THR A 50 13.66 -6.60 0.68
C THR A 50 12.37 -6.88 1.42
N ASP A 51 12.21 -6.22 2.57
CA ASP A 51 10.97 -6.20 3.33
C ASP A 51 9.86 -5.67 2.41
N LEU A 52 9.09 -6.60 1.82
CA LEU A 52 7.92 -6.34 1.00
C LEU A 52 6.71 -6.39 1.93
N PRO A 53 5.72 -5.50 1.76
CA PRO A 53 5.53 -4.59 0.62
C PRO A 53 6.33 -3.28 0.71
N ARG A 54 6.75 -2.78 -0.45
CA ARG A 54 7.38 -1.47 -0.60
C ARG A 54 6.44 -0.52 -1.35
N ALA A 55 6.38 0.73 -0.91
CA ALA A 55 5.63 1.78 -1.59
C ALA A 55 6.55 2.99 -1.83
N ARG A 56 6.38 3.66 -2.97
CA ARG A 56 6.92 4.99 -3.27
C ARG A 56 5.77 5.89 -3.68
N VAL A 57 5.82 7.13 -3.22
CA VAL A 57 4.75 8.11 -3.46
C VAL A 57 5.38 9.38 -4.00
N SER A 58 4.68 10.01 -4.94
CA SER A 58 4.97 11.38 -5.39
C SER A 58 3.67 12.18 -5.37
N ILE A 59 3.72 13.36 -4.77
CA ILE A 59 2.57 14.26 -4.64
C ILE A 59 2.85 15.53 -5.45
N GLN A 60 1.93 15.91 -6.32
CA GLN A 60 2.01 17.11 -7.14
C GLN A 60 0.64 17.78 -7.17
N ALA A 61 0.55 19.02 -6.66
CA ALA A 61 -0.69 19.82 -6.70
C ALA A 61 -1.95 19.08 -6.20
N GLY A 62 -1.83 18.29 -5.12
CA GLY A 62 -2.95 17.52 -4.56
C GLY A 62 -3.25 16.19 -5.27
N HIS A 63 -2.50 15.88 -6.33
CA HIS A 63 -2.55 14.61 -7.05
C HIS A 63 -1.44 13.67 -6.59
N VAL A 64 -1.80 12.41 -6.39
CA VAL A 64 -0.89 11.39 -5.86
C VAL A 64 -0.67 10.29 -6.89
N ARG A 65 0.59 9.97 -7.16
CA ARG A 65 0.98 8.74 -7.87
C ARG A 65 1.71 7.81 -6.92
N VAL A 66 1.34 6.54 -6.97
CA VAL A 66 1.87 5.50 -6.08
C VAL A 66 2.45 4.36 -6.90
N ALA A 67 3.67 3.95 -6.57
CA ALA A 67 4.25 2.70 -7.05
C ALA A 67 4.40 1.73 -5.87
N VAL A 68 3.81 0.55 -5.99
CA VAL A 68 3.80 -0.47 -4.92
C VAL A 68 4.39 -1.77 -5.45
N THR A 69 5.36 -2.32 -4.73
CA THR A 69 5.88 -3.66 -4.96
C THR A 69 5.36 -4.60 -3.87
N VAL A 70 4.67 -5.67 -4.27
CA VAL A 70 4.12 -6.70 -3.38
C VAL A 70 4.72 -8.07 -3.66
N ALA A 71 4.76 -8.93 -2.64
CA ALA A 71 5.16 -10.33 -2.78
C ALA A 71 3.92 -11.21 -2.95
N ALA A 72 4.04 -12.30 -3.70
CA ALA A 72 3.02 -13.34 -3.78
C ALA A 72 3.65 -14.73 -3.90
N GLN A 73 3.04 -15.75 -3.31
CA GLN A 73 3.46 -17.13 -3.53
C GLN A 73 2.81 -17.68 -4.81
N TRP A 74 3.60 -18.34 -5.66
CA TRP A 74 3.07 -19.06 -6.81
C TRP A 74 2.46 -20.42 -6.40
N PRO A 75 1.32 -20.85 -6.98
CA PRO A 75 0.48 -20.10 -7.93
C PRO A 75 -0.41 -19.05 -7.25
N THR A 76 -0.54 -17.87 -7.87
CA THR A 76 -1.44 -16.79 -7.43
C THR A 76 -2.09 -16.11 -8.64
N PRO A 77 -3.37 -15.70 -8.57
CA PRO A 77 -4.00 -14.87 -9.59
C PRO A 77 -3.43 -13.44 -9.58
N VAL A 78 -2.28 -13.24 -10.23
CA VAL A 78 -1.50 -11.98 -10.22
C VAL A 78 -2.33 -10.74 -10.58
N VAL A 79 -3.17 -10.85 -11.62
CA VAL A 79 -4.00 -9.72 -12.08
C VAL A 79 -5.01 -9.31 -11.01
N THR A 80 -5.69 -10.29 -10.40
CA THR A 80 -6.68 -10.04 -9.33
C THR A 80 -6.02 -9.49 -8.07
N LEU A 81 -4.84 -9.99 -7.72
CA LEU A 81 -4.05 -9.43 -6.61
C LEU A 81 -3.67 -7.97 -6.88
N ALA A 82 -3.16 -7.67 -8.07
CA ALA A 82 -2.77 -6.30 -8.44
C ALA A 82 -3.95 -5.34 -8.42
N GLN A 83 -5.13 -5.78 -8.89
CA GLN A 83 -6.38 -5.01 -8.81
C GLN A 83 -6.77 -4.73 -7.36
N ARG A 84 -6.82 -5.76 -6.50
CA ARG A 84 -7.14 -5.59 -5.08
C ARG A 84 -6.18 -4.63 -4.36
N VAL A 85 -4.88 -4.74 -4.63
CA VAL A 85 -3.88 -3.83 -4.08
C VAL A 85 -4.13 -2.39 -4.57
N ARG A 86 -4.36 -2.20 -5.87
CA ARG A 86 -4.67 -0.89 -6.44
C ARG A 86 -5.90 -0.26 -5.79
N ASP A 87 -6.97 -1.03 -5.64
CA ASP A 87 -8.24 -0.54 -5.08
C ASP A 87 -8.07 -0.18 -3.60
N ALA A 88 -7.44 -1.05 -2.81
CA ALA A 88 -7.19 -0.83 -1.40
C ALA A 88 -6.29 0.40 -1.15
N VAL A 89 -5.22 0.56 -1.92
CA VAL A 89 -4.32 1.72 -1.82
C VAL A 89 -5.04 3.01 -2.20
N THR A 90 -5.82 2.98 -3.29
CA THR A 90 -6.58 4.14 -3.76
C THR A 90 -7.58 4.58 -2.71
N GLN A 91 -8.38 3.64 -2.20
CA GLN A 91 -9.40 3.91 -1.20
C GLN A 91 -8.79 4.47 0.09
N GLN A 92 -7.78 3.82 0.67
CA GLN A 92 -7.21 4.28 1.95
C GLN A 92 -6.54 5.65 1.84
N ILE A 93 -5.89 5.97 0.71
CA ILE A 93 -5.31 7.30 0.52
C ILE A 93 -6.41 8.35 0.44
N GLN A 94 -7.45 8.12 -0.35
CA GLN A 94 -8.57 9.05 -0.49
C GLN A 94 -9.28 9.26 0.86
N ASP A 95 -9.59 8.18 1.57
CA ASP A 95 -10.33 8.21 2.84
C ASP A 95 -9.55 8.94 3.95
N TYR A 96 -8.23 8.75 4.03
CA TYR A 96 -7.42 9.31 5.13
C TYR A 96 -6.81 10.68 4.84
N THR A 97 -6.66 11.05 3.57
CA THR A 97 -5.93 12.27 3.19
C THR A 97 -6.77 13.25 2.38
N GLY A 98 -7.88 12.81 1.78
CA GLY A 98 -8.65 13.62 0.84
C GLY A 98 -7.92 13.92 -0.48
N LEU A 99 -6.73 13.34 -0.70
CA LEU A 99 -5.95 13.56 -1.91
C LEU A 99 -6.54 12.78 -3.09
N THR A 100 -6.36 13.31 -4.30
CA THR A 100 -6.81 12.64 -5.52
C THR A 100 -5.72 11.71 -6.05
N VAL A 101 -6.00 10.41 -6.10
CA VAL A 101 -5.06 9.42 -6.65
C VAL A 101 -5.16 9.41 -8.18
N SER A 102 -4.09 9.77 -8.87
CA SER A 102 -4.03 9.79 -10.33
C SER A 102 -3.61 8.45 -10.94
N GLY A 103 -2.96 7.58 -10.16
CA GLY A 103 -2.56 6.26 -10.64
C GLY A 103 -1.80 5.45 -9.61
N VAL A 104 -2.01 4.13 -9.66
CA VAL A 104 -1.29 3.15 -8.85
C VAL A 104 -0.66 2.09 -9.76
N GLU A 105 0.66 2.08 -9.78
CA GLU A 105 1.47 1.03 -10.40
C GLU A 105 1.72 -0.08 -9.37
N VAL A 106 1.46 -1.33 -9.76
CA VAL A 106 1.64 -2.49 -8.89
C VAL A 106 2.59 -3.49 -9.54
N GLU A 107 3.74 -3.71 -8.91
CA GLU A 107 4.71 -4.72 -9.27
C GLU A 107 4.51 -5.94 -8.34
N VAL A 108 4.21 -7.11 -8.92
CA VAL A 108 4.05 -8.36 -8.15
C VAL A 108 5.29 -9.21 -8.33
N ARG A 109 5.96 -9.51 -7.21
CA ARG A 109 7.12 -10.41 -7.17
C ARG A 109 6.70 -11.78 -6.68
N CYS A 110 6.70 -12.75 -7.59
CA CYS A 110 6.32 -14.12 -7.27
C CYS A 110 7.49 -14.91 -6.70
N THR A 111 7.25 -15.66 -5.62
CA THR A 111 8.16 -16.66 -5.09
C THR A 111 7.57 -18.06 -5.22
N THR A 112 8.40 -19.03 -5.57
CA THR A 112 8.04 -20.45 -5.52
C THR A 112 8.37 -20.99 -4.14
N ARG A 113 7.44 -21.72 -3.51
CA ARG A 113 7.76 -22.47 -2.30
C ARG A 113 8.81 -23.52 -2.63
N ALA A 114 9.96 -23.48 -1.96
CA ALA A 114 10.95 -24.55 -2.08
C ALA A 114 10.31 -25.87 -1.65
N ASP A 115 10.41 -26.89 -2.51
CA ASP A 115 9.89 -28.21 -2.19
C ASP A 115 10.62 -28.76 -0.97
N ARG A 116 9.87 -29.27 0.02
CA ARG A 116 10.48 -29.78 1.25
C ARG A 116 11.10 -31.13 0.90
N PRO A 117 12.43 -31.34 1.06
CA PRO A 117 13.04 -32.61 0.70
C PRO A 117 12.34 -33.73 1.47
N THR A 118 11.70 -34.64 0.74
CA THR A 118 11.04 -35.80 1.32
C THR A 118 12.12 -36.67 1.96
N ARG A 119 12.03 -36.87 3.27
CA ARG A 119 12.95 -37.72 4.02
C ARG A 119 12.77 -39.15 3.51
N ARG A 120 13.67 -39.60 2.63
CA ARG A 120 13.71 -40.99 2.18
C ARG A 120 14.20 -41.86 3.33
N VAL A 121 13.31 -42.66 3.88
CA VAL A 121 13.67 -43.75 4.80
C VAL A 121 14.25 -44.87 3.94
N ARG A 122 15.47 -45.30 4.26
CA ARG A 122 16.11 -46.50 3.70
C ARG A 122 15.82 -47.69 4.60
#